data_AF-A0A897NA13-F1
#
_entry.id   AF-A0A897NA13-F1
#
_cell.length_a   1.000
_cell.length_b   1.000
_cell.length_c   1.000
_cell.angle_alpha   90.00
_cell.angle_beta   90.00
_cell.angle_gamma   90.00
#
_symmetry.space_group_name_H-M   'P 1'
#
loop_
_entity.id
_entity.type
_entity.pdbx_description
1 polymer ?
#
loop_
_entity_poly.entity_id
_entity_poly.type
_entity_poly.pdbx_seq_one_letter_code
_entity_poly.pdbx_strand_id
1 'polypeptide(L)'
;MARTNEVPAQLDHDAGRTLVSRARQTVEAAARSDGEPTPSGGEPADRLQIVRGVFVTIKRGEQLRGCIGRPDPDEPLAETVVDAAIDAALHDPRVEPVGPDELDDVTVSVSVLSKPEPLPASDPSNYPQYVDVGRHGLIAERDSARGLLLPQVAVDNDWRAERFLEATCQKARLPGRAWREDGVEIRRFSGRVFTEAQPGGTVIERPLGRPSGAGKESTGDGGGLNSDGPGEPRTDGGGVRTPAVAGGFYAGDADGLEEQLRESFTHEVGPGSLAEHDADPRRPLGLIVPHAGYPYSGPVAAHAYATLARSDTPETVVVFGPNHRRVGESVAVAPHDRWRTPLGDVPVDRELAETVVDRHGAATFDPVAHEGEHSIEVQVPFLQHVLPEVSILPICLGTLDHDRAERLGTAVADAVDRTGRSAVVVGSTDLTHYQPHEAAVEADRPVREAIERLDSDTIASLSAEGHSMCGPWSTVATVSAARELGSESGDILAYATSADTAGSPDRVVGYCAAAIR
;
A
#
# COMPACT_ATOMS: atom_id res chain seq x y z
N MET A 1 0.70 32.26 -4.82
CA MET A 1 1.47 32.25 -6.08
C MET A 1 1.18 30.94 -6.81
N ALA A 2 1.19 30.95 -8.14
CA ALA A 2 0.55 29.95 -9.01
C ALA A 2 0.96 28.50 -8.70
N ARG A 3 -0.05 27.63 -8.47
CA ARG A 3 0.07 26.17 -8.40
C ARG A 3 0.10 25.63 -9.83
N THR A 4 1.24 25.55 -10.50
CA THR A 4 1.23 25.13 -11.90
C THR A 4 2.54 24.49 -12.34
N ASN A 5 2.86 23.28 -11.86
CA ASN A 5 3.72 22.37 -12.61
C ASN A 5 3.68 20.90 -12.14
N GLU A 6 2.48 20.38 -11.90
CA GLU A 6 2.30 18.94 -11.65
C GLU A 6 2.00 18.22 -12.97
N VAL A 7 2.26 16.91 -12.99
CA VAL A 7 1.82 16.05 -14.10
C VAL A 7 0.31 16.26 -14.28
N PRO A 8 -0.18 16.58 -15.49
CA PRO A 8 -1.58 16.97 -15.69
C PRO A 8 -2.58 15.98 -15.07
N ALA A 9 -3.65 16.49 -14.44
CA ALA A 9 -4.70 15.67 -13.81
C ALA A 9 -5.38 14.67 -14.77
N GLN A 10 -5.31 14.92 -16.08
CA GLN A 10 -5.80 14.02 -17.13
C GLN A 10 -4.97 12.73 -17.31
N LEU A 11 -3.76 12.67 -16.73
CA LEU A 11 -2.99 11.42 -16.59
C LEU A 11 -3.44 10.69 -15.33
N ASP A 12 -4.71 10.30 -15.27
CA ASP A 12 -5.22 9.46 -14.19
C ASP A 12 -4.66 8.03 -14.27
N HIS A 13 -5.02 7.19 -13.30
CA HIS A 13 -4.53 5.82 -13.22
C HIS A 13 -4.84 5.00 -14.49
N ASP A 14 -5.99 5.23 -15.12
CA ASP A 14 -6.36 4.56 -16.38
C ASP A 14 -5.50 4.99 -17.56
N ALA A 15 -5.16 6.29 -17.65
CA ALA A 15 -4.16 6.75 -18.61
C ALA A 15 -2.79 6.09 -18.35
N GLY A 16 -2.38 5.97 -17.09
CA GLY A 16 -1.16 5.26 -16.67
C GLY A 16 -1.16 3.78 -17.08
N ARG A 17 -2.27 3.07 -16.85
CA ARG A 17 -2.48 1.67 -17.31
C ARG A 17 -2.33 1.55 -18.82
N THR A 18 -2.91 2.49 -19.56
CA THR A 18 -2.86 2.52 -21.03
C THR A 18 -1.42 2.72 -21.52
N LEU A 19 -0.66 3.61 -20.88
CA LEU A 19 0.75 3.85 -21.20
C LEU A 19 1.61 2.61 -20.96
N VAL A 20 1.46 1.97 -19.79
CA VAL A 20 2.23 0.77 -19.46
C VAL A 20 1.84 -0.39 -20.35
N SER A 21 0.55 -0.57 -20.65
CA SER A 21 0.09 -1.60 -21.60
C SER A 21 0.68 -1.38 -23.00
N ARG A 22 0.72 -0.14 -23.48
CA ARG A 22 1.33 0.19 -24.77
C ARG A 22 2.85 -0.04 -24.77
N ALA A 23 3.55 0.36 -23.70
CA ALA A 23 4.97 0.09 -23.53
C ALA A 23 5.24 -1.41 -23.53
N ARG A 24 4.46 -2.20 -22.76
CA ARG A 24 4.56 -3.66 -22.69
C ARG A 24 4.38 -4.32 -24.05
N GLN A 25 3.32 -3.99 -24.78
CA GLN A 25 3.09 -4.51 -26.13
C GLN A 25 4.24 -4.18 -27.07
N THR A 26 4.79 -2.98 -26.96
CA THR A 26 5.95 -2.54 -27.76
C THR A 26 7.21 -3.34 -27.41
N VAL A 27 7.50 -3.54 -26.12
CA VAL A 27 8.62 -4.36 -25.66
C VAL A 27 8.48 -5.81 -26.15
N GLU A 28 7.30 -6.40 -26.01
CA GLU A 28 7.05 -7.77 -26.49
C GLU A 28 7.22 -7.90 -28.00
N ALA A 29 6.74 -6.92 -28.77
CA ALA A 29 6.91 -6.91 -30.21
C ALA A 29 8.39 -6.72 -30.59
N ALA A 30 9.11 -5.81 -29.93
CA ALA A 30 10.53 -5.56 -30.14
C ALA A 30 11.39 -6.81 -29.85
N ALA A 31 11.12 -7.50 -28.73
CA ALA A 31 11.88 -8.68 -28.32
C ALA A 31 11.63 -9.89 -29.24
N ARG A 32 10.41 -10.04 -29.78
CA ARG A 32 10.01 -11.18 -30.63
C ARG A 32 10.34 -11.00 -32.11
N SER A 33 10.68 -9.79 -32.55
CA SER A 33 10.88 -9.47 -33.97
C SER A 33 12.37 -9.31 -34.27
N ASP A 34 12.86 -9.90 -35.37
CA ASP A 34 14.19 -9.61 -35.95
C ASP A 34 14.27 -8.21 -36.61
N GLY A 35 13.33 -7.29 -36.30
CA GLY A 35 13.19 -5.97 -36.93
C GLY A 35 12.10 -5.09 -36.29
N GLU A 36 12.16 -3.79 -36.55
CA GLU A 36 11.40 -2.73 -35.85
C GLU A 36 9.88 -3.00 -35.76
N PRO A 37 9.29 -2.97 -34.55
CA PRO A 37 7.87 -3.22 -34.36
C PRO A 37 7.01 -2.09 -34.92
N THR A 38 5.93 -2.45 -35.63
CA THR A 38 4.89 -1.49 -36.04
C THR A 38 3.82 -1.42 -34.94
N PRO A 39 3.48 -0.24 -34.38
CA PRO A 39 2.45 -0.16 -33.36
C PRO A 39 1.08 -0.51 -33.95
N SER A 40 0.44 -1.56 -33.45
CA SER A 40 -0.97 -1.85 -33.76
C SER A 40 -1.82 -1.62 -32.51
N GLY A 41 -2.70 -0.61 -32.53
CA GLY A 41 -3.77 -0.50 -31.53
C GLY A 41 -4.28 0.92 -31.31
N GLY A 42 -5.46 1.22 -31.89
CA GLY A 42 -6.39 2.31 -31.53
C GLY A 42 -5.88 3.76 -31.65
N GLU A 43 -6.75 4.70 -32.05
CA GLU A 43 -6.43 6.12 -31.88
C GLU A 43 -6.16 6.39 -30.38
N PRO A 44 -5.04 7.05 -30.02
CA PRO A 44 -4.77 7.35 -28.62
C PRO A 44 -5.87 8.25 -28.09
N ALA A 45 -6.53 7.85 -26.99
CA ALA A 45 -7.48 8.70 -26.30
C ALA A 45 -6.90 10.12 -26.12
N ASP A 46 -7.70 11.17 -26.30
CA ASP A 46 -7.28 12.59 -26.27
C ASP A 46 -6.31 12.94 -25.12
N ARG A 47 -6.38 12.19 -24.01
CA ARG A 47 -5.57 12.33 -22.80
C ARG A 47 -4.08 11.99 -22.98
N LEU A 48 -3.71 11.19 -23.98
CA LEU A 48 -2.30 10.79 -24.26
C LEU A 48 -1.64 11.68 -25.33
N GLN A 49 -2.37 12.66 -25.86
CA GLN A 49 -1.89 13.60 -26.88
C GLN A 49 -1.05 14.75 -26.32
N ILE A 50 -0.80 14.75 -25.00
CA ILE A 50 0.05 15.75 -24.37
C ILE A 50 1.53 15.47 -24.59
N VAL A 51 2.30 16.52 -24.80
CA VAL A 51 3.75 16.45 -24.92
C VAL A 51 4.37 16.52 -23.52
N ARG A 52 4.97 15.41 -23.06
CA ARG A 52 5.64 15.30 -21.75
C ARG A 52 6.81 14.33 -21.83
N GLY A 53 7.87 14.63 -21.08
CA GLY A 53 9.01 13.73 -20.99
C GLY A 53 8.63 12.39 -20.37
N VAL A 54 9.26 11.31 -20.84
CA VAL A 54 8.94 9.97 -20.39
C VAL A 54 10.18 9.07 -20.35
N PHE A 55 10.20 8.13 -19.41
CA PHE A 55 11.18 7.04 -19.36
C PHE A 55 10.45 5.71 -19.29
N VAL A 56 10.86 4.74 -20.09
CA VAL A 56 10.42 3.36 -20.00
C VAL A 56 11.52 2.55 -19.32
N THR A 57 11.15 1.78 -18.30
CA THR A 57 12.06 0.93 -17.54
C THR A 57 11.56 -0.50 -17.59
N ILE A 58 12.47 -1.44 -17.80
CA ILE A 58 12.24 -2.87 -17.82
C ILE A 58 13.11 -3.48 -16.72
N LYS A 59 12.50 -4.25 -15.83
CA LYS A 59 13.21 -4.94 -14.74
C LYS A 59 12.85 -6.42 -14.70
N ARG A 60 13.83 -7.26 -14.35
CA ARG A 60 13.62 -8.66 -13.97
C ARG A 60 13.83 -8.77 -12.46
N GLY A 61 12.74 -8.84 -11.68
CA GLY A 61 12.82 -8.62 -10.24
C GLY A 61 13.43 -7.24 -9.94
N GLU A 62 14.53 -7.20 -9.19
CA GLU A 62 15.26 -5.96 -8.89
C GLU A 62 16.30 -5.57 -9.96
N GLN A 63 16.62 -6.48 -10.89
CA GLN A 63 17.66 -6.26 -11.88
C GLN A 63 17.17 -5.39 -13.04
N LEU A 64 17.91 -4.34 -13.37
CA LEU A 64 17.66 -3.51 -14.55
C LEU A 64 17.90 -4.31 -15.84
N ARG A 65 16.91 -4.36 -16.72
CA ARG A 65 17.01 -4.93 -18.07
C ARG A 65 16.93 -3.92 -19.20
N GLY A 66 16.52 -2.69 -18.90
CA GLY A 66 16.56 -1.56 -19.82
C GLY A 66 15.93 -0.32 -19.21
N CYS A 67 16.48 0.86 -19.44
CA CYS A 67 15.86 2.12 -19.05
C CYS A 67 16.29 3.25 -19.98
N ILE A 68 15.38 3.66 -20.86
CA ILE A 68 15.58 4.76 -21.80
C ILE A 68 14.41 5.73 -21.72
N GLY A 69 14.69 7.01 -21.94
CA GLY A 69 13.65 8.02 -21.97
C GLY A 69 13.99 9.20 -22.85
N ARG A 70 12.97 10.05 -23.05
CA ARG A 70 13.03 11.32 -23.73
C ARG A 70 12.59 12.38 -22.73
N PRO A 71 13.53 13.10 -22.07
CA PRO A 71 13.18 14.05 -21.02
C PRO A 71 12.51 15.33 -21.53
N ASP A 72 12.70 15.65 -22.82
CA ASP A 72 12.14 16.85 -23.47
C ASP A 72 11.74 16.50 -24.91
N PRO A 73 10.61 15.78 -25.11
CA PRO A 73 10.16 15.34 -26.43
C PRO A 73 9.36 16.45 -27.12
N ASP A 74 9.37 16.43 -28.47
CA ASP A 74 8.52 17.27 -29.30
C ASP A 74 7.22 16.57 -29.72
N GLU A 75 7.11 15.27 -29.44
CA GLU A 75 6.01 14.40 -29.85
C GLU A 75 5.05 14.11 -28.68
N PRO A 76 3.80 13.70 -28.97
CA PRO A 76 2.86 13.26 -27.94
C PRO A 76 3.39 12.09 -27.10
N LEU A 77 2.94 12.02 -25.85
CA LEU A 77 3.32 10.96 -24.90
C LEU A 77 3.03 9.56 -25.44
N ALA A 78 1.95 9.44 -26.20
CA ALA A 78 1.56 8.23 -26.91
C ALA A 78 2.70 7.69 -27.81
N GLU A 79 3.32 8.55 -28.61
CA GLU A 79 4.40 8.19 -29.54
C GLU A 79 5.73 8.03 -28.78
N THR A 80 6.03 9.00 -27.92
CA THR A 80 7.27 9.03 -27.14
C THR A 80 7.48 7.76 -26.29
N VAL A 81 6.40 7.17 -25.75
CA VAL A 81 6.46 5.92 -24.98
C VAL A 81 6.84 4.72 -25.83
N VAL A 82 6.39 4.66 -27.08
CA VAL A 82 6.75 3.56 -28.00
C VAL A 82 8.24 3.61 -28.28
N ASP A 83 8.75 4.77 -28.69
CA ASP A 83 10.17 4.94 -29.00
C ASP A 83 11.07 4.64 -27.80
N ALA A 84 10.69 5.16 -26.62
CA ALA A 84 11.41 4.87 -25.39
C ALA A 84 11.37 3.39 -25.00
N ALA A 85 10.26 2.68 -25.28
CA ALA A 85 10.12 1.25 -25.01
C ALA A 85 10.98 0.40 -25.96
N ILE A 86 11.02 0.73 -27.26
CA ILE A 86 11.90 0.06 -28.23
C ILE A 86 13.35 0.19 -27.81
N ASP A 87 13.80 1.41 -27.50
CA ASP A 87 15.19 1.64 -27.10
C ASP A 87 15.50 0.99 -25.74
N ALA A 88 14.57 1.02 -24.79
CA ALA A 88 14.77 0.35 -23.51
C ALA A 88 14.93 -1.17 -23.70
N ALA A 89 14.20 -1.78 -24.63
CA ALA A 89 14.28 -3.21 -24.91
C ALA A 89 15.53 -3.60 -25.71
N LEU A 90 15.96 -2.79 -26.69
CA LEU A 90 16.95 -3.20 -27.70
C LEU A 90 18.26 -2.40 -27.69
N HIS A 91 18.24 -1.16 -27.21
CA HIS A 91 19.30 -0.18 -27.46
C HIS A 91 19.87 0.49 -26.20
N ASP A 92 19.57 -0.02 -24.99
CA ASP A 92 20.21 0.48 -23.77
C ASP A 92 21.67 -0.01 -23.70
N PRO A 93 22.69 0.86 -23.82
CA PRO A 93 24.09 0.44 -23.96
C PRO A 93 24.68 -0.17 -22.69
N ARG A 94 23.94 -0.19 -21.58
CA ARG A 94 24.39 -0.71 -20.27
C ARG A 94 24.04 -2.18 -20.07
N VAL A 95 23.14 -2.73 -20.88
CA VAL A 95 22.52 -4.04 -20.68
C VAL A 95 22.35 -4.76 -22.01
N GLU A 96 22.26 -6.09 -21.99
CA GLU A 96 21.97 -6.86 -23.20
C GLU A 96 20.50 -6.67 -23.62
N PRO A 97 20.18 -6.71 -24.93
CA PRO A 97 18.79 -6.66 -25.41
C PRO A 97 17.89 -7.67 -24.73
N VAL A 98 16.62 -7.33 -24.54
CA VAL A 98 15.61 -8.20 -23.91
C VAL A 98 15.20 -9.31 -24.88
N GLY A 99 15.37 -10.57 -24.46
CA GLY A 99 14.98 -11.75 -25.24
C GLY A 99 13.49 -12.13 -25.09
N PRO A 100 12.91 -12.89 -26.05
CA PRO A 100 11.54 -13.40 -25.96
C PRO A 100 11.26 -14.25 -24.72
N ASP A 101 12.27 -14.99 -24.26
CA ASP A 101 12.24 -15.88 -23.09
C ASP A 101 12.24 -15.13 -21.75
N GLU A 102 12.61 -13.84 -21.75
CA GLU A 102 12.58 -12.99 -20.55
C GLU A 102 11.22 -12.32 -20.34
N LEU A 103 10.34 -12.31 -21.34
CA LEU A 103 9.11 -11.50 -21.33
C LEU A 103 8.18 -11.84 -20.16
N ASP A 104 8.09 -13.11 -19.79
CA ASP A 104 7.22 -13.57 -18.69
C ASP A 104 7.80 -13.25 -17.30
N ASP A 105 9.07 -12.83 -17.22
CA ASP A 105 9.78 -12.54 -15.97
C ASP A 105 10.06 -11.04 -15.76
N VAL A 106 9.77 -10.19 -16.75
CA VAL A 106 10.05 -8.75 -16.67
C VAL A 106 8.81 -7.92 -16.37
N THR A 107 8.98 -6.90 -15.53
CA THR A 107 8.01 -5.83 -15.32
C THR A 107 8.37 -4.62 -16.16
N VAL A 108 7.34 -3.94 -16.68
CA VAL A 108 7.48 -2.68 -17.42
C VAL A 108 6.95 -1.51 -16.58
N SER A 109 7.72 -0.42 -16.55
CA SER A 109 7.35 0.83 -15.90
C SER A 109 7.47 2.01 -16.86
N VAL A 110 6.55 2.96 -16.76
CA VAL A 110 6.53 4.22 -17.51
C VAL A 110 6.53 5.39 -16.53
N SER A 111 7.61 6.16 -16.55
CA SER A 111 7.79 7.36 -15.72
C SER A 111 7.49 8.61 -16.54
N VAL A 112 6.36 9.27 -16.27
CA VAL A 112 5.94 10.50 -16.97
C VAL A 112 6.35 11.73 -16.17
N LEU A 113 7.04 12.66 -16.82
CA LEU A 113 7.56 13.87 -16.20
C LEU A 113 6.59 15.05 -16.40
N SER A 114 6.54 15.93 -15.40
CA SER A 114 6.02 17.29 -15.57
C SER A 114 6.93 18.09 -16.51
N LYS A 115 6.43 19.20 -17.05
CA LYS A 115 7.23 20.08 -17.92
C LYS A 115 8.33 20.72 -17.07
N PRO A 116 9.62 20.68 -17.40
CA PRO A 116 10.63 21.36 -16.58
C PRO A 116 10.37 22.87 -16.48
N GLU A 117 10.41 23.42 -15.27
CA GLU A 117 10.24 24.86 -15.02
C GLU A 117 11.46 25.48 -14.32
N PRO A 118 11.81 26.75 -14.57
CA PRO A 118 12.83 27.45 -13.80
C PRO A 118 12.49 27.55 -12.32
N LEU A 119 13.51 27.54 -11.45
CA LEU A 119 13.30 27.82 -10.03
C LEU A 119 12.78 29.26 -9.82
N PRO A 120 11.75 29.48 -8.97
CA PRO A 120 11.09 30.78 -8.82
C PRO A 120 11.88 31.73 -7.89
N ALA A 121 13.17 31.95 -8.17
CA ALA A 121 14.03 32.87 -7.43
C ALA A 121 14.89 33.69 -8.38
N SER A 122 15.00 35.00 -8.12
CA SER A 122 15.92 35.89 -8.84
C SER A 122 17.35 35.85 -8.28
N ASP A 123 17.51 35.53 -6.99
CA ASP A 123 18.81 35.31 -6.35
C ASP A 123 19.06 33.80 -6.25
N PRO A 124 20.08 33.26 -6.95
CA PRO A 124 20.42 31.85 -6.91
C PRO A 124 20.67 31.32 -5.50
N SER A 125 21.11 32.13 -4.54
CA SER A 125 21.35 31.70 -3.15
C SER A 125 20.09 31.12 -2.48
N ASN A 126 18.90 31.45 -3.00
CA ASN A 126 17.62 30.96 -2.52
C ASN A 126 17.15 29.68 -3.23
N TYR A 127 17.83 29.20 -4.28
CA TYR A 127 17.43 27.98 -5.00
C TYR A 127 17.17 26.76 -4.11
N PRO A 128 17.98 26.47 -3.06
CA PRO A 128 17.76 25.29 -2.23
C PRO A 128 16.36 25.21 -1.62
N GLN A 129 15.73 26.33 -1.28
CA GLN A 129 14.38 26.36 -0.66
C GLN A 129 13.26 25.99 -1.64
N TYR A 130 13.55 25.96 -2.95
CA TYR A 130 12.59 25.60 -4.01
C TYR A 130 12.80 24.19 -4.55
N VAL A 131 13.77 23.45 -3.98
CA VAL A 131 14.08 22.07 -4.34
C VAL A 131 13.62 21.16 -3.21
N ASP A 132 12.60 20.38 -3.48
CA ASP A 132 12.03 19.39 -2.59
C ASP A 132 12.67 18.03 -2.92
N VAL A 133 13.56 17.56 -2.04
CA VAL A 133 14.32 16.32 -2.24
C VAL A 133 13.38 15.13 -2.15
N GLY A 134 13.47 14.21 -3.12
CA GLY A 134 12.54 13.08 -3.23
C GLY A 134 11.25 13.40 -3.97
N ARG A 135 11.01 14.67 -4.31
CA ARG A 135 9.92 15.06 -5.22
C ARG A 135 10.44 15.62 -6.54
N HIS A 136 11.42 16.51 -6.48
CA HIS A 136 11.94 17.21 -7.64
C HIS A 136 13.16 16.51 -8.21
N GLY A 137 13.22 16.38 -9.52
CA GLY A 137 14.43 16.21 -10.31
C GLY A 137 14.91 17.58 -10.78
N LEU A 138 16.19 17.67 -11.12
CA LEU A 138 16.83 18.91 -11.50
C LEU A 138 17.48 18.79 -12.88
N ILE A 139 17.42 19.88 -13.62
CA ILE A 139 18.13 20.10 -14.87
C ILE A 139 19.00 21.34 -14.68
N ALA A 140 20.29 21.24 -14.97
CA ALA A 140 21.20 22.36 -15.04
C ALA A 140 21.69 22.54 -16.47
N GLU A 141 21.57 23.76 -16.98
CA GLU A 141 21.90 24.10 -18.37
C GLU A 141 22.72 25.39 -18.46
N ARG A 142 23.74 25.37 -19.32
CA ARG A 142 24.49 26.55 -19.76
C ARG A 142 25.02 26.31 -21.16
N ASP A 143 24.60 27.13 -22.12
CA ASP A 143 24.93 26.96 -23.54
C ASP A 143 24.60 25.54 -24.04
N SER A 144 25.62 24.76 -24.47
CA SER A 144 25.47 23.37 -24.89
C SER A 144 25.63 22.34 -23.76
N ALA A 145 25.98 22.79 -22.55
CA ALA A 145 26.17 21.92 -21.38
C ALA A 145 24.84 21.66 -20.69
N ARG A 146 24.48 20.39 -20.51
CA ARG A 146 23.21 19.97 -19.89
C ARG A 146 23.43 18.77 -18.98
N GLY A 147 22.85 18.84 -17.79
CA GLY A 147 22.85 17.75 -16.82
C GLY A 147 21.46 17.59 -16.23
N LEU A 148 20.98 16.35 -16.16
CA LEU A 148 19.71 16.00 -15.55
C LEU A 148 19.94 14.92 -14.50
N LEU A 149 19.37 15.13 -13.31
CA LEU A 149 19.27 14.11 -12.28
C LEU A 149 17.79 13.93 -11.89
N LEU A 150 17.37 12.66 -11.80
CA LEU A 150 16.01 12.30 -11.41
C LEU A 150 15.81 12.46 -9.89
N PRO A 151 14.56 12.61 -9.39
CA PRO A 151 14.26 12.85 -7.98
C PRO A 151 14.89 11.86 -6.99
N GLN A 152 14.93 10.57 -7.33
CA GLN A 152 15.44 9.52 -6.46
C GLN A 152 16.94 9.60 -6.23
N VAL A 153 17.70 10.25 -7.12
CA VAL A 153 19.17 10.31 -7.00
C VAL A 153 19.59 11.01 -5.72
N ALA A 154 18.90 12.09 -5.35
CA ALA A 154 19.18 12.81 -4.11
C ALA A 154 18.84 11.96 -2.88
N VAL A 155 17.74 11.21 -2.94
CA VAL A 155 17.30 10.32 -1.85
C VAL A 155 18.28 9.17 -1.66
N ASP A 156 18.67 8.48 -2.74
CA ASP A 156 19.59 7.35 -2.72
C ASP A 156 20.97 7.68 -2.14
N ASN A 157 21.35 8.96 -2.18
CA ASN A 157 22.65 9.42 -1.71
C ASN A 157 22.57 10.31 -0.45
N ASP A 158 21.39 10.40 0.20
CA ASP A 158 21.14 11.25 1.36
C ASP A 158 21.58 12.72 1.13
N TRP A 159 21.27 13.25 -0.04
CA TRP A 159 21.64 14.62 -0.43
C TRP A 159 20.56 15.61 -0.08
N ARG A 160 20.97 16.68 0.61
CA ARG A 160 20.16 17.89 0.75
C ARG A 160 20.13 18.68 -0.56
N ALA A 161 19.15 19.58 -0.70
CA ALA A 161 18.92 20.41 -1.88
C ALA A 161 20.18 21.09 -2.45
N GLU A 162 21.04 21.65 -1.60
CA GLU A 162 22.30 22.27 -2.04
C GLU A 162 23.23 21.28 -2.73
N ARG A 163 23.45 20.11 -2.11
CA ARG A 163 24.31 19.08 -2.70
C ARG A 163 23.72 18.55 -4.00
N PHE A 164 22.39 18.48 -4.07
CA PHE A 164 21.69 18.03 -5.27
C PHE A 164 21.83 19.02 -6.44
N LEU A 165 21.73 20.33 -6.17
CA LEU A 165 22.04 21.38 -7.14
C LEU A 165 23.49 21.26 -7.64
N GLU A 166 24.45 21.07 -6.73
CA GLU A 166 25.86 20.90 -7.09
C GLU A 166 26.09 19.67 -7.96
N ALA A 167 25.52 18.53 -7.59
CA ALA A 167 25.62 17.28 -8.33
C ALA A 167 24.99 17.40 -9.71
N THR A 168 23.90 18.16 -9.84
CA THR A 168 23.25 18.42 -11.14
C THR A 168 24.13 19.27 -12.05
N CYS A 169 24.79 20.31 -11.53
CA CYS A 169 25.80 21.06 -12.28
C CYS A 169 26.98 20.17 -12.69
N GLN A 170 27.48 19.31 -11.79
CA GLN A 170 28.54 18.36 -12.10
C GLN A 170 28.13 17.38 -13.20
N LYS A 171 26.87 16.93 -13.20
CA LYS A 171 26.30 16.10 -14.25
C LYS A 171 26.27 16.82 -15.61
N ALA A 172 26.08 18.14 -15.59
CA ALA A 172 26.19 19.01 -16.76
C ALA A 172 27.65 19.29 -17.18
N ARG A 173 28.64 18.72 -16.48
CA ARG A 173 30.07 19.03 -16.64
C ARG A 173 30.43 20.49 -16.32
N LEU A 174 29.64 21.12 -15.46
CA LEU A 174 29.88 22.45 -14.91
C LEU A 174 30.52 22.34 -13.51
N PRO A 175 31.23 23.38 -13.03
CA PRO A 175 31.64 23.45 -11.63
C PRO A 175 30.45 23.26 -10.69
N GLY A 176 30.65 22.57 -9.55
CA GLY A 176 29.53 22.27 -8.63
C GLY A 176 28.80 23.52 -8.12
N ARG A 177 29.50 24.63 -7.93
CA ARG A 177 28.89 25.89 -7.49
C ARG A 177 28.31 26.75 -8.63
N ALA A 178 28.32 26.25 -9.86
CA ALA A 178 27.89 27.00 -11.03
C ALA A 178 26.40 27.37 -10.99
N TRP A 179 25.57 26.66 -10.22
CA TRP A 179 24.16 27.05 -10.01
C TRP A 179 24.00 28.42 -9.33
N ARG A 180 25.08 29.00 -8.77
CA ARG A 180 25.11 30.35 -8.19
C ARG A 180 25.61 31.43 -9.16
N GLU A 181 26.06 31.02 -10.35
CA GLU A 181 26.60 31.94 -11.36
C GLU A 181 25.49 32.43 -12.29
N ASP A 182 25.61 33.67 -12.75
CA ASP A 182 24.75 34.19 -13.82
C ASP A 182 24.94 33.35 -15.10
N GLY A 183 23.84 33.00 -15.76
CA GLY A 183 23.85 32.24 -17.01
C GLY A 183 23.80 30.71 -16.88
N VAL A 184 23.66 30.18 -15.66
CA VAL A 184 23.28 28.77 -15.45
C VAL A 184 21.80 28.70 -15.12
N GLU A 185 21.01 28.10 -16.01
CA GLU A 185 19.58 27.89 -15.78
C GLU A 185 19.38 26.59 -15.00
N ILE A 186 18.71 26.69 -13.85
CA ILE A 186 18.25 25.52 -13.09
C ILE A 186 16.74 25.39 -13.27
N ARG A 187 16.34 24.25 -13.85
CA ARG A 187 14.94 23.86 -13.98
C ARG A 187 14.66 22.68 -13.06
N ARG A 188 13.49 22.68 -12.43
CA ARG A 188 12.96 21.54 -11.66
C ARG A 188 11.83 20.86 -12.43
N PHE A 189 11.66 19.58 -12.17
CA PHE A 189 10.50 18.81 -12.63
C PHE A 189 10.13 17.78 -11.56
N SER A 190 8.87 17.39 -11.52
CA SER A 190 8.37 16.20 -10.83
C SER A 190 7.97 15.12 -11.84
N GLY A 191 7.59 13.93 -11.37
CA GLY A 191 7.05 12.88 -12.23
C GLY A 191 6.25 11.83 -11.48
N ARG A 192 5.47 11.05 -12.25
CA ARG A 192 4.66 9.91 -11.79
C ARG A 192 5.14 8.66 -12.49
N VAL A 193 5.24 7.55 -11.78
CA VAL A 193 5.68 6.27 -12.31
C VAL A 193 4.50 5.32 -12.30
N PHE A 194 4.15 4.78 -13.46
CA PHE A 194 3.18 3.69 -13.57
C PHE A 194 3.96 2.41 -13.84
N THR A 195 3.75 1.36 -13.06
CA THR A 195 4.52 0.11 -13.18
C THR A 195 3.66 -1.12 -13.04
N GLU A 196 3.97 -2.16 -13.80
CA GLU A 196 3.43 -3.49 -13.54
C GLU A 196 3.86 -3.98 -12.13
N ALA A 197 2.90 -4.47 -11.34
CA ALA A 197 3.16 -5.04 -10.02
C ALA A 197 3.79 -6.45 -10.09
N GLN A 198 3.52 -7.15 -11.18
CA GLN A 198 4.07 -8.45 -11.59
C GLN A 198 4.11 -8.46 -13.13
N PRO A 199 4.97 -9.25 -13.80
CA PRO A 199 5.04 -9.30 -15.27
C PRO A 199 3.66 -9.44 -15.92
N GLY A 200 3.28 -8.49 -16.79
CA GLY A 200 1.99 -8.48 -17.47
C GLY A 200 0.75 -8.30 -16.57
N GLY A 201 0.95 -8.00 -15.29
CA GLY A 201 -0.10 -7.89 -14.28
C GLY A 201 -0.70 -6.49 -14.14
N THR A 202 -1.34 -6.24 -12.99
CA THR A 202 -1.93 -4.94 -12.67
C THR A 202 -0.87 -3.83 -12.65
N VAL A 203 -1.20 -2.68 -13.20
CA VAL A 203 -0.35 -1.47 -13.14
C VAL A 203 -0.71 -0.69 -11.89
N ILE A 204 0.31 -0.25 -11.16
CA ILE A 204 0.22 0.59 -9.96
C ILE A 204 0.98 1.90 -10.18
N GLU A 205 0.63 2.92 -9.41
CA GLU A 205 1.31 4.22 -9.45
C GLU A 205 2.27 4.42 -8.28
N ARG A 206 3.42 5.04 -8.54
CA ARG A 206 4.43 5.40 -7.54
C ARG A 206 5.00 6.80 -7.82
N PRO A 207 5.39 7.56 -6.79
CA PRO A 207 6.15 8.79 -6.99
C PRO A 207 7.58 8.48 -7.47
N LEU A 208 8.13 9.33 -8.34
CA LEU A 208 9.44 9.11 -8.98
C LEU A 208 10.65 9.12 -8.01
N GLY A 209 10.50 9.63 -6.79
CA GLY A 209 11.62 9.81 -5.84
C GLY A 209 11.75 8.77 -4.73
N ARG A 210 11.10 7.60 -4.82
CA ARG A 210 11.42 6.49 -3.91
C ARG A 210 12.83 5.93 -4.18
N PRO A 211 13.58 5.50 -3.15
CA PRO A 211 14.93 4.96 -3.33
C PRO A 211 14.97 3.77 -4.28
N SER A 212 16.06 3.62 -5.04
CA SER A 212 16.24 2.51 -5.98
C SER A 212 16.64 1.19 -5.34
N GLY A 213 16.94 1.19 -4.03
CA GLY A 213 17.12 -0.02 -3.21
C GLY A 213 16.52 0.20 -1.82
N ALA A 214 15.53 -0.61 -1.44
CA ALA A 214 15.03 -0.62 -0.06
C ALA A 214 16.07 -1.29 0.86
N GLY A 215 16.42 -0.61 1.96
CA GLY A 215 17.14 -1.21 3.08
C GLY A 215 18.55 -0.66 3.30
N LYS A 216 18.64 0.52 3.93
CA LYS A 216 19.71 0.86 4.88
C LYS A 216 19.26 2.05 5.74
N GLU A 217 18.74 1.72 6.91
CA GLU A 217 18.50 2.68 8.00
C GLU A 217 19.84 3.29 8.44
N SER A 218 19.89 4.62 8.59
CA SER A 218 20.92 5.29 9.36
C SER A 218 20.29 6.04 10.52
N THR A 219 20.64 5.61 11.73
CA THR A 219 20.33 6.21 13.02
C THR A 219 20.89 7.63 13.13
N GLY A 220 20.09 8.60 13.58
CA GLY A 220 20.54 9.94 13.93
C GLY A 220 19.50 10.73 14.72
N ASP A 221 19.80 10.96 15.99
CA ASP A 221 19.02 11.63 17.03
C ASP A 221 18.99 13.18 16.89
N GLY A 222 17.91 13.82 17.37
CA GLY A 222 17.95 15.18 17.93
C GLY A 222 17.07 16.29 17.32
N GLY A 223 15.96 16.63 18.00
CA GLY A 223 15.72 18.03 18.47
C GLY A 223 14.67 18.94 17.79
N GLY A 224 13.44 18.98 18.32
CA GLY A 224 12.74 20.17 18.88
C GLY A 224 12.33 21.42 18.05
N LEU A 225 11.01 21.53 17.78
CA LEU A 225 10.04 22.65 17.96
C LEU A 225 10.21 24.06 17.30
N ASN A 226 9.28 24.42 16.38
CA ASN A 226 8.17 25.43 16.50
C ASN A 226 7.80 26.29 15.25
N SER A 227 6.47 26.34 15.00
CA SER A 227 5.56 27.45 14.61
C SER A 227 5.43 28.03 13.17
N ASP A 228 4.23 27.78 12.61
CA ASP A 228 3.27 28.62 11.85
C ASP A 228 3.54 29.21 10.45
N GLY A 229 2.96 28.52 9.44
CA GLY A 229 2.32 29.03 8.19
C GLY A 229 3.19 29.10 6.92
N PRO A 230 2.66 29.06 5.67
CA PRO A 230 1.35 28.62 5.16
C PRO A 230 1.45 27.37 4.24
N GLY A 231 0.72 26.30 4.59
CA GLY A 231 0.20 25.25 3.69
C GLY A 231 1.19 24.51 2.76
N GLU A 232 1.93 23.55 3.32
CA GLU A 232 2.64 22.51 2.57
C GLU A 232 1.66 21.57 1.81
N PRO A 233 2.06 20.96 0.68
CA PRO A 233 1.24 19.98 -0.02
C PRO A 233 1.18 18.67 0.77
N ARG A 234 -0.04 18.17 1.04
CA ARG A 234 -0.32 17.03 1.92
C ARG A 234 0.13 15.69 1.32
N THR A 235 0.82 14.86 2.10
CA THR A 235 1.21 13.46 1.80
C THR A 235 0.25 12.43 2.42
N ASP A 236 -0.87 12.88 2.95
CA ASP A 236 -1.86 12.10 3.70
C ASP A 236 -2.95 11.47 2.83
N GLY A 237 -2.81 11.45 1.51
CA GLY A 237 -3.71 10.78 0.58
C GLY A 237 -5.20 10.97 0.87
N GLY A 238 -5.70 12.19 0.74
CA GLY A 238 -7.15 12.40 0.61
C GLY A 238 -7.71 11.63 -0.59
N GLY A 239 -8.68 10.74 -0.37
CA GLY A 239 -9.16 9.80 -1.38
C GLY A 239 -9.99 8.63 -0.83
N VAL A 240 -10.57 7.84 -1.73
CA VAL A 240 -11.39 6.66 -1.40
C VAL A 240 -10.66 5.40 -1.84
N ARG A 241 -10.41 4.46 -0.92
CA ARG A 241 -9.93 3.12 -1.24
C ARG A 241 -11.08 2.31 -1.85
N THR A 242 -11.01 2.00 -3.15
CA THR A 242 -12.04 1.19 -3.85
C THR A 242 -11.93 -0.28 -3.48
N PRO A 243 -13.04 -1.05 -3.47
CA PRO A 243 -13.00 -2.49 -3.16
C PRO A 243 -12.12 -3.25 -4.16
N ALA A 244 -11.28 -4.17 -3.68
CA ALA A 244 -10.36 -4.96 -4.50
C ALA A 244 -10.88 -6.39 -4.71
N VAL A 245 -11.75 -6.87 -3.84
CA VAL A 245 -12.28 -8.24 -3.87
C VAL A 245 -13.81 -8.35 -3.85
N ALA A 246 -14.54 -7.23 -3.97
CA ALA A 246 -15.97 -7.23 -4.22
C ALA A 246 -16.30 -7.99 -5.52
N GLY A 247 -17.31 -8.87 -5.46
CA GLY A 247 -17.65 -9.83 -6.51
C GLY A 247 -16.81 -11.11 -6.52
N GLY A 248 -15.77 -11.20 -5.68
CA GLY A 248 -14.91 -12.39 -5.55
C GLY A 248 -14.97 -13.02 -4.16
N PHE A 249 -14.59 -12.27 -3.13
CA PHE A 249 -14.60 -12.74 -1.74
C PHE A 249 -15.96 -12.54 -1.06
N TYR A 250 -16.70 -11.53 -1.50
CA TYR A 250 -18.07 -11.22 -1.08
C TYR A 250 -18.82 -10.62 -2.28
N ALA A 251 -20.14 -10.48 -2.21
CA ALA A 251 -20.96 -10.00 -3.32
C ALA A 251 -20.55 -8.61 -3.83
N GLY A 252 -20.71 -8.36 -5.13
CA GLY A 252 -20.28 -7.11 -5.78
C GLY A 252 -21.28 -5.96 -5.69
N ASP A 253 -22.50 -6.24 -5.26
CA ASP A 253 -23.63 -5.31 -5.14
C ASP A 253 -24.20 -5.30 -3.72
N ALA A 254 -24.93 -4.23 -3.39
CA ALA A 254 -25.41 -3.98 -2.04
C ALA A 254 -26.39 -5.06 -1.54
N ASP A 255 -27.41 -5.39 -2.34
CA ASP A 255 -28.45 -6.35 -1.98
C ASP A 255 -27.85 -7.74 -1.72
N GLY A 256 -26.99 -8.22 -2.62
CA GLY A 256 -26.31 -9.50 -2.46
C GLY A 256 -25.35 -9.52 -1.27
N LEU A 257 -24.72 -8.39 -0.93
CA LEU A 257 -23.80 -8.30 0.21
C LEU A 257 -24.57 -8.30 1.53
N GLU A 258 -25.68 -7.57 1.63
CA GLU A 258 -26.57 -7.61 2.80
C GLU A 258 -27.12 -9.02 3.04
N GLU A 259 -27.50 -9.72 1.96
CA GLU A 259 -27.95 -11.10 2.05
C GLU A 259 -26.84 -12.03 2.55
N GLN A 260 -25.64 -11.97 1.97
CA GLN A 260 -24.49 -12.79 2.41
C GLN A 260 -24.08 -12.53 3.87
N LEU A 261 -24.18 -11.28 4.32
CA LEU A 261 -23.94 -10.94 5.72
C LEU A 261 -24.98 -11.60 6.61
N ARG A 262 -26.27 -11.44 6.32
CA ARG A 262 -27.37 -12.11 7.06
C ARG A 262 -27.21 -13.63 7.07
N GLU A 263 -26.83 -14.22 5.94
CA GLU A 263 -26.54 -15.65 5.83
C GLU A 263 -25.35 -16.06 6.70
N SER A 264 -24.29 -15.27 6.77
CA SER A 264 -23.16 -15.54 7.67
C SER A 264 -23.61 -15.62 9.13
N PHE A 265 -24.48 -14.71 9.58
CA PHE A 265 -25.03 -14.78 10.95
C PHE A 265 -25.91 -16.02 11.14
N THR A 266 -26.77 -16.34 10.17
CA THR A 266 -27.80 -17.40 10.29
C THR A 266 -27.37 -18.79 9.82
N HIS A 267 -26.14 -18.94 9.34
CA HIS A 267 -25.56 -20.22 8.94
C HIS A 267 -25.51 -21.21 10.12
N GLU A 268 -25.47 -22.52 9.84
CA GLU A 268 -25.46 -23.57 10.87
C GLU A 268 -24.30 -23.43 11.87
N VAL A 269 -23.11 -23.06 11.38
CA VAL A 269 -21.94 -22.75 12.24
C VAL A 269 -21.84 -21.27 12.64
N GLY A 270 -22.80 -20.44 12.25
CA GLY A 270 -22.88 -19.02 12.61
C GLY A 270 -23.48 -18.80 14.01
N PRO A 271 -23.47 -17.55 14.51
CA PRO A 271 -24.00 -17.23 15.84
C PRO A 271 -25.53 -17.26 15.94
N GLY A 272 -26.27 -17.42 14.83
CA GLY A 272 -27.72 -17.22 14.78
C GLY A 272 -28.09 -15.76 14.51
N SER A 273 -29.35 -15.37 14.77
CA SER A 273 -29.81 -14.01 14.50
C SER A 273 -29.25 -13.00 15.51
N LEU A 274 -28.89 -11.79 15.04
CA LEU A 274 -28.54 -10.67 15.92
C LEU A 274 -29.66 -10.33 16.91
N ALA A 275 -30.93 -10.49 16.51
CA ALA A 275 -32.09 -10.19 17.34
C ALA A 275 -32.37 -11.23 18.45
N GLU A 276 -31.74 -12.41 18.37
CA GLU A 276 -32.00 -13.52 19.30
C GLU A 276 -31.14 -13.49 20.57
N HIS A 277 -30.33 -12.44 20.73
CA HIS A 277 -29.33 -12.39 21.80
C HIS A 277 -29.47 -11.16 22.68
N ASP A 278 -29.30 -11.39 23.98
CA ASP A 278 -29.30 -10.33 24.98
C ASP A 278 -28.11 -9.38 24.80
N ALA A 279 -28.29 -8.12 25.20
CA ALA A 279 -27.21 -7.16 25.26
C ALA A 279 -26.10 -7.65 26.21
N ASP A 280 -24.86 -7.59 25.76
CA ASP A 280 -23.67 -7.89 26.56
C ASP A 280 -23.00 -6.55 26.91
N PRO A 281 -23.09 -6.09 28.17
CA PRO A 281 -22.51 -4.82 28.55
C PRO A 281 -20.97 -4.84 28.48
N ARG A 282 -20.33 -6.00 28.34
CA ARG A 282 -18.87 -6.12 28.20
C ARG A 282 -18.48 -6.10 26.73
N ARG A 283 -18.29 -4.88 26.22
CA ARG A 283 -17.65 -4.66 24.92
C ARG A 283 -16.25 -5.27 24.91
N PRO A 284 -15.89 -6.09 23.91
CA PRO A 284 -14.52 -6.54 23.75
C PRO A 284 -13.59 -5.37 23.40
N LEU A 285 -12.37 -5.40 23.92
CA LEU A 285 -11.31 -4.46 23.55
C LEU A 285 -10.55 -4.94 22.31
N GLY A 286 -10.53 -6.26 22.08
CA GLY A 286 -9.93 -6.86 20.90
C GLY A 286 -10.80 -7.95 20.26
N LEU A 287 -10.66 -8.17 18.96
CA LEU A 287 -11.24 -9.31 18.25
C LEU A 287 -10.18 -10.00 17.38
N ILE A 288 -10.23 -11.32 17.27
CA ILE A 288 -9.51 -12.08 16.25
C ILE A 288 -10.53 -12.65 15.27
N VAL A 289 -10.33 -12.40 13.97
CA VAL A 289 -11.32 -12.71 12.92
C VAL A 289 -10.65 -13.28 11.65
N PRO A 290 -11.30 -14.24 10.95
CA PRO A 290 -10.80 -14.78 9.70
C PRO A 290 -11.03 -13.82 8.50
N HIS A 291 -10.38 -14.08 7.37
CA HIS A 291 -10.47 -13.24 6.17
C HIS A 291 -10.54 -13.99 4.82
N ALA A 292 -10.85 -15.29 4.83
CA ALA A 292 -11.27 -15.95 3.59
C ALA A 292 -12.58 -15.34 3.02
N GLY A 293 -13.00 -15.80 1.84
CA GLY A 293 -14.28 -15.39 1.24
C GLY A 293 -15.47 -15.76 2.14
N TYR A 294 -16.53 -14.94 2.11
CA TYR A 294 -17.70 -15.06 2.99
C TYR A 294 -18.38 -16.43 2.97
N PRO A 295 -18.49 -17.15 1.83
CA PRO A 295 -19.02 -18.51 1.82
C PRO A 295 -18.23 -19.49 2.71
N TYR A 296 -16.97 -19.19 3.02
CA TYR A 296 -16.10 -20.05 3.82
C TYR A 296 -15.97 -19.58 5.27
N SER A 297 -15.48 -18.36 5.49
CA SER A 297 -15.14 -17.85 6.83
C SER A 297 -16.19 -16.93 7.43
N GLY A 298 -17.11 -16.40 6.62
CA GLY A 298 -18.15 -15.45 7.04
C GLY A 298 -18.94 -15.93 8.26
N PRO A 299 -19.44 -17.19 8.28
CA PRO A 299 -20.13 -17.74 9.44
C PRO A 299 -19.34 -17.71 10.75
N VAL A 300 -18.03 -17.98 10.68
CA VAL A 300 -17.16 -17.94 11.86
C VAL A 300 -16.90 -16.48 12.26
N ALA A 301 -16.57 -15.61 11.30
CA ALA A 301 -16.35 -14.18 11.55
C ALA A 301 -17.56 -13.50 12.21
N ALA A 302 -18.78 -13.89 11.84
CA ALA A 302 -20.01 -13.35 12.37
C ALA A 302 -20.12 -13.47 13.91
N HIS A 303 -19.52 -14.50 14.53
CA HIS A 303 -19.49 -14.62 15.99
C HIS A 303 -18.77 -13.44 16.66
N ALA A 304 -17.62 -13.03 16.13
CA ALA A 304 -16.88 -11.89 16.66
C ALA A 304 -17.67 -10.59 16.49
N TYR A 305 -18.22 -10.34 15.29
CA TYR A 305 -19.00 -9.13 15.03
C TYR A 305 -20.33 -9.07 15.80
N ALA A 306 -20.94 -10.22 16.11
CA ALA A 306 -22.11 -10.29 16.97
C ALA A 306 -21.83 -9.75 18.37
N THR A 307 -20.60 -9.87 18.88
CA THR A 307 -20.24 -9.30 20.19
C THR A 307 -20.23 -7.77 20.17
N LEU A 308 -19.85 -7.14 19.05
CA LEU A 308 -19.88 -5.68 18.89
C LEU A 308 -21.32 -5.16 18.82
N ALA A 309 -22.17 -5.84 18.05
CA ALA A 309 -23.59 -5.48 17.90
C ALA A 309 -24.38 -5.49 19.21
N ARG A 310 -23.89 -6.20 20.23
CA ARG A 310 -24.56 -6.38 21.53
C ARG A 310 -24.03 -5.45 22.63
N SER A 311 -23.07 -4.60 22.32
CA SER A 311 -22.35 -3.75 23.27
C SER A 311 -22.40 -2.27 22.89
N ASP A 312 -21.85 -1.39 23.74
CA ASP A 312 -21.79 0.05 23.43
C ASP A 312 -20.97 0.29 22.14
N THR A 313 -21.54 1.02 21.19
CA THR A 313 -20.90 1.29 19.88
C THR A 313 -19.54 2.00 20.05
N PRO A 314 -18.42 1.43 19.56
CA PRO A 314 -17.15 2.17 19.51
C PRO A 314 -17.21 3.27 18.44
N GLU A 315 -16.47 4.35 18.65
CA GLU A 315 -16.33 5.42 17.67
C GLU A 315 -15.49 4.95 16.47
N THR A 316 -14.45 4.14 16.75
CA THR A 316 -13.47 3.72 15.75
C THR A 316 -13.05 2.27 15.94
N VAL A 317 -12.72 1.59 14.86
CA VAL A 317 -12.19 0.22 14.88
C VAL A 317 -10.84 0.17 14.17
N VAL A 318 -9.78 -0.16 14.91
CA VAL A 318 -8.46 -0.39 14.34
C VAL A 318 -8.43 -1.80 13.76
N VAL A 319 -8.04 -1.96 12.49
CA VAL A 319 -7.99 -3.27 11.84
C VAL A 319 -6.56 -3.55 11.37
N PHE A 320 -5.91 -4.48 12.06
CA PHE A 320 -4.64 -5.06 11.63
C PHE A 320 -4.93 -6.20 10.64
N GLY A 321 -4.28 -6.17 9.47
CA GLY A 321 -4.36 -7.28 8.53
C GLY A 321 -3.01 -7.60 7.90
N PRO A 322 -2.72 -8.88 7.62
CA PRO A 322 -1.50 -9.28 6.93
C PRO A 322 -1.47 -8.78 5.49
N ASN A 323 -0.26 -8.48 5.02
CA ASN A 323 0.05 -8.09 3.65
C ASN A 323 0.43 -9.32 2.82
N HIS A 324 -0.58 -9.98 2.24
CA HIS A 324 -0.42 -11.11 1.34
C HIS A 324 0.25 -10.73 0.02
N ARG A 325 0.06 -9.48 -0.41
CA ARG A 325 0.66 -8.95 -1.64
C ARG A 325 2.16 -8.73 -1.52
N ARG A 326 2.67 -8.55 -0.31
CA ARG A 326 4.08 -8.25 -0.01
C ARG A 326 4.58 -7.00 -0.74
N VAL A 327 3.71 -5.99 -0.83
CA VAL A 327 4.02 -4.69 -1.46
C VAL A 327 3.84 -3.57 -0.44
N GLY A 328 4.68 -2.54 -0.55
CA GLY A 328 4.63 -1.41 0.38
C GLY A 328 5.44 -1.65 1.65
N GLU A 329 5.19 -0.82 2.65
CA GLU A 329 5.94 -0.76 3.91
C GLU A 329 5.55 -1.89 4.89
N SER A 330 6.47 -2.21 5.82
CA SER A 330 6.25 -3.27 6.82
C SER A 330 5.10 -2.97 7.78
N VAL A 331 4.89 -1.70 8.12
CA VAL A 331 3.74 -1.21 8.91
C VAL A 331 3.12 -0.07 8.12
N ALA A 332 2.11 -0.40 7.31
CA ALA A 332 1.45 0.55 6.43
C ALA A 332 0.12 0.98 7.03
N VAL A 333 -0.01 2.26 7.35
CA VAL A 333 -1.25 2.91 7.78
C VAL A 333 -1.96 3.45 6.54
N ALA A 334 -3.27 3.24 6.43
CA ALA A 334 -4.00 3.71 5.27
C ALA A 334 -4.05 5.26 5.26
N PRO A 335 -3.60 5.92 4.18
CA PRO A 335 -3.72 7.39 4.06
C PRO A 335 -5.14 7.84 3.72
N HIS A 336 -5.92 6.97 3.08
CA HIS A 336 -7.24 7.27 2.52
C HIS A 336 -8.19 7.95 3.51
N ASP A 337 -9.09 8.82 3.03
CA ASP A 337 -10.15 9.41 3.84
C ASP A 337 -11.26 8.39 4.14
N ARG A 338 -11.52 7.48 3.20
CA ARG A 338 -12.62 6.53 3.24
C ARG A 338 -12.26 5.23 2.54
N TRP A 339 -12.93 4.14 2.94
CA TRP A 339 -12.93 2.87 2.23
C TRP A 339 -14.32 2.60 1.67
N ARG A 340 -14.39 2.21 0.40
CA ARG A 340 -15.67 1.89 -0.27
C ARG A 340 -15.92 0.40 -0.28
N THR A 341 -17.14 0.03 0.04
CA THR A 341 -17.72 -1.29 -0.22
C THR A 341 -19.02 -1.12 -1.03
N PRO A 342 -19.67 -2.21 -1.46
CA PRO A 342 -21.01 -2.14 -2.03
C PRO A 342 -22.07 -1.54 -1.09
N LEU A 343 -21.86 -1.57 0.24
CA LEU A 343 -22.77 -0.94 1.22
C LEU A 343 -22.54 0.57 1.37
N GLY A 344 -21.50 1.12 0.75
CA GLY A 344 -21.14 2.53 0.81
C GLY A 344 -19.75 2.79 1.38
N ASP A 345 -19.48 4.04 1.70
CA ASP A 345 -18.17 4.49 2.18
C ASP A 345 -18.11 4.46 3.72
N VAL A 346 -17.03 3.92 4.29
CA VAL A 346 -16.69 4.03 5.71
C VAL A 346 -15.54 5.03 5.91
N PRO A 347 -15.62 5.98 6.86
CA PRO A 347 -14.55 6.93 7.09
C PRO A 347 -13.33 6.30 7.76
N VAL A 348 -12.14 6.80 7.42
CA VAL A 348 -10.89 6.48 8.14
C VAL A 348 -10.66 7.50 9.24
N ASP A 349 -10.29 7.04 10.43
CA ASP A 349 -9.97 7.89 11.58
C ASP A 349 -8.58 8.51 11.42
N ARG A 350 -8.52 9.69 10.80
CA ARG A 350 -7.26 10.38 10.47
C ARG A 350 -6.49 10.82 11.71
N GLU A 351 -7.17 11.30 12.75
CA GLU A 351 -6.51 11.75 13.98
C GLU A 351 -5.80 10.59 14.68
N LEU A 352 -6.47 9.43 14.77
CA LEU A 352 -5.86 8.22 15.31
C LEU A 352 -4.73 7.72 14.40
N ALA A 353 -4.92 7.76 13.08
CA ALA A 353 -3.90 7.35 12.12
C ALA A 353 -2.60 8.16 12.23
N GLU A 354 -2.72 9.49 12.27
CA GLU A 354 -1.59 10.42 12.46
C GLU A 354 -0.89 10.14 13.80
N THR A 355 -1.67 9.95 14.86
CA THR A 355 -1.10 9.63 16.19
C THR A 355 -0.33 8.30 16.18
N VAL A 356 -0.82 7.27 15.50
CA VAL A 356 -0.09 5.99 15.38
C VAL A 356 1.21 6.15 14.60
N VAL A 357 1.21 6.88 13.49
CA VAL A 357 2.43 7.16 12.70
C VAL A 357 3.46 7.94 13.52
N ASP A 358 3.03 8.92 14.30
CA ASP A 358 3.92 9.71 15.15
C ASP A 358 4.53 8.88 16.30
N ARG A 359 3.80 7.89 16.83
CA ARG A 359 4.21 7.10 18.00
C ARG A 359 4.97 5.84 17.65
N HIS A 360 4.71 5.27 16.47
CA HIS A 360 5.43 4.14 15.95
C HIS A 360 6.31 4.59 14.79
N GLY A 361 7.58 4.89 15.04
CA GLY A 361 8.49 5.45 14.01
C GLY A 361 8.73 4.56 12.77
N ALA A 362 8.25 3.31 12.77
CA ALA A 362 8.25 2.44 11.60
C ALA A 362 6.90 2.39 10.85
N ALA A 363 5.85 2.98 11.40
CA ALA A 363 4.54 3.11 10.76
C ALA A 363 4.59 4.27 9.77
N THR A 364 4.03 4.04 8.59
CA THR A 364 4.04 5.03 7.51
C THR A 364 2.71 5.02 6.78
N PHE A 365 2.29 6.17 6.29
CA PHE A 365 1.16 6.26 5.38
C PHE A 365 1.54 5.67 4.02
N ASP A 366 0.93 4.53 3.64
CA ASP A 366 1.29 3.85 2.39
C ASP A 366 0.07 3.26 1.67
N PRO A 367 -0.47 3.93 0.65
CA PRO A 367 -1.67 3.45 -0.05
C PRO A 367 -1.41 2.15 -0.81
N VAL A 368 -0.17 1.91 -1.25
CA VAL A 368 0.23 0.75 -2.07
C VAL A 368 -0.02 -0.56 -1.34
N ALA A 369 0.24 -0.61 -0.02
CA ALA A 369 0.00 -1.79 0.79
C ALA A 369 -1.50 -2.14 0.92
N HIS A 370 -2.42 -1.22 0.61
CA HIS A 370 -3.87 -1.41 0.77
C HIS A 370 -4.64 -1.59 -0.54
N GLU A 371 -4.10 -1.16 -1.69
CA GLU A 371 -4.82 -1.12 -2.99
C GLU A 371 -5.37 -2.49 -3.45
N GLY A 372 -4.59 -3.56 -3.24
CA GLY A 372 -4.96 -4.92 -3.64
C GLY A 372 -5.03 -5.92 -2.50
N GLU A 373 -4.86 -5.47 -1.25
CA GLU A 373 -4.88 -6.31 -0.06
C GLU A 373 -6.31 -6.51 0.43
N HIS A 374 -6.64 -7.74 0.82
CA HIS A 374 -8.01 -8.16 1.12
C HIS A 374 -8.24 -8.39 2.62
N SER A 375 -7.21 -8.70 3.39
CA SER A 375 -7.34 -9.12 4.79
C SER A 375 -8.12 -8.12 5.65
N ILE A 376 -7.90 -6.82 5.44
CA ILE A 376 -8.64 -5.73 6.10
C ILE A 376 -9.98 -5.46 5.39
N GLU A 377 -10.01 -5.47 4.06
CA GLU A 377 -11.21 -5.15 3.27
C GLU A 377 -12.40 -6.04 3.64
N VAL A 378 -12.18 -7.34 3.77
CA VAL A 378 -13.28 -8.29 4.04
C VAL A 378 -13.89 -8.11 5.44
N GLN A 379 -13.24 -7.38 6.34
CA GLN A 379 -13.77 -7.01 7.65
C GLN A 379 -14.75 -5.82 7.56
N VAL A 380 -14.59 -4.96 6.54
CA VAL A 380 -15.31 -3.69 6.44
C VAL A 380 -16.82 -3.88 6.26
N PRO A 381 -17.33 -4.76 5.39
CA PRO A 381 -18.78 -4.96 5.28
C PRO A 381 -19.42 -5.49 6.57
N PHE A 382 -18.75 -6.37 7.31
CA PHE A 382 -19.21 -6.81 8.62
C PHE A 382 -19.31 -5.64 9.61
N LEU A 383 -18.29 -4.77 9.65
CA LEU A 383 -18.32 -3.56 10.48
C LEU A 383 -19.47 -2.63 10.10
N GLN A 384 -19.69 -2.37 8.80
CA GLN A 384 -20.82 -1.55 8.34
C GLN A 384 -22.17 -2.16 8.70
N HIS A 385 -22.27 -3.50 8.68
CA HIS A 385 -23.49 -4.23 9.01
C HIS A 385 -23.87 -4.11 10.49
N VAL A 386 -22.87 -4.20 11.38
CA VAL A 386 -23.11 -4.17 12.84
C VAL A 386 -22.96 -2.78 13.47
N LEU A 387 -22.23 -1.86 12.83
CA LEU A 387 -21.89 -0.53 13.33
C LEU A 387 -22.01 0.52 12.20
N PRO A 388 -23.21 1.03 11.89
CA PRO A 388 -23.46 1.88 10.71
C PRO A 388 -22.70 3.21 10.68
N GLU A 389 -22.29 3.75 11.83
CA GLU A 389 -21.66 5.07 11.96
C GLU A 389 -20.16 5.00 12.36
N VAL A 390 -19.55 3.82 12.31
CA VAL A 390 -18.17 3.60 12.78
C VAL A 390 -17.13 4.19 11.81
N SER A 391 -16.02 4.71 12.34
CA SER A 391 -14.80 4.92 11.55
C SER A 391 -13.84 3.74 11.67
N ILE A 392 -12.92 3.59 10.74
CA ILE A 392 -11.89 2.55 10.81
C ILE A 392 -10.48 3.12 10.78
N LEU A 393 -9.52 2.38 11.33
CA LEU A 393 -8.10 2.61 11.11
C LEU A 393 -7.45 1.35 10.53
N PRO A 394 -7.30 1.27 9.19
CA PRO A 394 -6.65 0.14 8.53
C PRO A 394 -5.13 0.21 8.69
N ILE A 395 -4.52 -0.86 9.21
CA ILE A 395 -3.06 -1.01 9.31
C ILE A 395 -2.64 -2.35 8.70
N CYS A 396 -1.97 -2.29 7.55
CA CYS A 396 -1.50 -3.45 6.80
C CYS A 396 -0.09 -3.84 7.24
N LEU A 397 0.10 -5.11 7.60
CA LEU A 397 1.32 -5.63 8.22
C LEU A 397 2.08 -6.54 7.25
N GLY A 398 3.24 -6.06 6.81
CA GLY A 398 4.19 -6.81 5.99
C GLY A 398 5.13 -7.67 6.84
N THR A 399 6.40 -7.71 6.44
CA THR A 399 7.41 -8.46 7.17
C THR A 399 7.72 -7.77 8.51
N LEU A 400 7.35 -8.45 9.60
CA LEU A 400 7.60 -8.06 10.98
C LEU A 400 8.16 -9.24 11.78
N ASP A 401 8.66 -8.93 12.96
CA ASP A 401 8.99 -9.89 14.02
C ASP A 401 8.07 -9.64 15.23
N HIS A 402 8.16 -10.54 16.21
CA HIS A 402 7.36 -10.51 17.44
C HIS A 402 7.51 -9.18 18.19
N ASP A 403 8.73 -8.78 18.51
CA ASP A 403 9.06 -7.50 19.16
C ASP A 403 8.44 -6.27 18.47
N ARG A 404 8.50 -6.20 17.14
CA ARG A 404 7.92 -5.08 16.37
C ARG A 404 6.40 -5.11 16.39
N ALA A 405 5.78 -6.29 16.31
CA ALA A 405 4.33 -6.44 16.39
C ALA A 405 3.80 -6.05 17.77
N GLU A 406 4.48 -6.43 18.86
CA GLU A 406 4.11 -6.02 20.21
C GLU A 406 4.22 -4.50 20.39
N ARG A 407 5.34 -3.91 19.97
CA ARG A 407 5.53 -2.44 20.01
C ARG A 407 4.48 -1.69 19.19
N LEU A 408 4.02 -2.25 18.08
CA LEU A 408 2.93 -1.67 17.31
C LEU A 408 1.61 -1.72 18.09
N GLY A 409 1.29 -2.85 18.71
CA GLY A 409 0.10 -2.98 19.56
C GLY A 409 0.09 -1.96 20.71
N THR A 410 1.21 -1.84 21.43
CA THR A 410 1.37 -0.83 22.50
C THR A 410 1.25 0.59 21.97
N ALA A 411 1.84 0.90 20.81
CA ALA A 411 1.74 2.23 20.20
C ALA A 411 0.30 2.58 19.79
N VAL A 412 -0.47 1.59 19.32
CA VAL A 412 -1.90 1.78 19.01
C VAL A 412 -2.71 2.03 20.29
N ALA A 413 -2.48 1.26 21.36
CA ALA A 413 -3.16 1.49 22.64
C ALA A 413 -2.88 2.89 23.21
N ASP A 414 -1.63 3.33 23.18
CA ASP A 414 -1.23 4.69 23.58
C ASP A 414 -1.86 5.77 22.68
N ALA A 415 -1.95 5.53 21.36
CA ALA A 415 -2.63 6.45 20.45
C ALA A 415 -4.15 6.56 20.74
N VAL A 416 -4.80 5.45 21.06
CA VAL A 416 -6.22 5.41 21.47
C VAL A 416 -6.43 6.22 22.75
N ASP A 417 -5.60 6.02 23.78
CA ASP A 417 -5.70 6.77 25.04
C ASP A 417 -5.51 8.28 24.83
N ARG A 418 -4.49 8.67 24.06
CA ARG A 418 -4.15 10.09 23.82
C ARG A 418 -5.20 10.85 23.00
N THR A 419 -5.83 10.16 22.06
CA THR A 419 -6.93 10.74 21.26
C THR A 419 -8.26 10.70 22.01
N GLY A 420 -8.35 9.94 23.12
CA GLY A 420 -9.58 9.76 23.88
C GLY A 420 -10.65 8.98 23.12
N ARG A 421 -10.27 8.26 22.05
CA ARG A 421 -11.20 7.52 21.19
C ARG A 421 -11.75 6.30 21.91
N SER A 422 -13.06 6.07 21.79
CA SER A 422 -13.62 4.76 22.15
C SER A 422 -13.33 3.77 21.02
N ALA A 423 -12.31 2.92 21.17
CA ALA A 423 -11.85 2.03 20.11
C ALA A 423 -12.02 0.53 20.43
N VAL A 424 -12.10 -0.28 19.38
CA VAL A 424 -11.87 -1.74 19.41
C VAL A 424 -10.78 -2.09 18.41
N VAL A 425 -9.93 -3.05 18.75
CA VAL A 425 -8.84 -3.51 17.88
C VAL A 425 -9.17 -4.86 17.27
N VAL A 426 -9.00 -5.03 15.96
CA VAL A 426 -9.32 -6.26 15.23
C VAL A 426 -8.06 -6.80 14.57
N GLY A 427 -7.72 -8.04 14.88
CA GLY A 427 -6.64 -8.80 14.26
C GLY A 427 -7.20 -9.77 13.23
N SER A 428 -6.89 -9.52 11.96
CA SER A 428 -7.34 -10.39 10.88
C SER A 428 -6.36 -11.54 10.62
N THR A 429 -6.79 -12.79 10.80
CA THR A 429 -6.01 -13.99 10.49
C THR A 429 -6.89 -15.19 10.21
N ASP A 430 -6.56 -15.93 9.14
CA ASP A 430 -6.89 -17.35 9.03
C ASP A 430 -5.80 -18.18 9.75
N LEU A 431 -6.14 -19.41 10.15
CA LEU A 431 -5.23 -20.31 10.87
C LEU A 431 -4.56 -21.31 9.90
N THR A 432 -4.63 -22.61 10.16
CA THR A 432 -3.95 -23.61 9.31
C THR A 432 -4.40 -23.53 7.86
N HIS A 433 -3.47 -23.68 6.91
CA HIS A 433 -3.72 -23.72 5.48
C HIS A 433 -3.36 -25.08 4.89
N TYR A 434 -4.29 -25.62 4.10
CA TYR A 434 -4.11 -26.74 3.19
C TYR A 434 -3.69 -28.07 3.84
N GLN A 435 -4.20 -28.33 5.04
CA GLN A 435 -4.09 -29.62 5.71
C GLN A 435 -5.43 -30.37 5.71
N PRO A 436 -5.47 -31.69 5.95
CA PRO A 436 -6.72 -32.40 6.22
C PRO A 436 -7.44 -31.84 7.46
N HIS A 437 -8.78 -31.87 7.45
CA HIS A 437 -9.62 -31.29 8.51
C HIS A 437 -9.16 -31.63 9.93
N GLU A 438 -9.03 -32.92 10.28
CA GLU A 438 -8.63 -33.35 11.62
C GLU A 438 -7.23 -32.84 12.02
N ALA A 439 -6.30 -32.78 11.05
CA ALA A 439 -4.95 -32.27 11.30
C ALA A 439 -4.96 -30.75 11.55
N ALA A 440 -5.79 -30.00 10.81
CA ALA A 440 -5.97 -28.57 11.03
C ALA A 440 -6.59 -28.29 12.42
N VAL A 441 -7.59 -29.05 12.85
CA VAL A 441 -8.22 -28.91 14.17
C VAL A 441 -7.19 -29.06 15.30
N GLU A 442 -6.31 -30.05 15.18
CA GLU A 442 -5.26 -30.30 16.18
C GLU A 442 -4.14 -29.26 16.11
N ALA A 443 -3.73 -28.84 14.91
CA ALA A 443 -2.70 -27.81 14.72
C ALA A 443 -3.14 -26.43 15.24
N ASP A 444 -4.42 -26.08 15.08
CA ASP A 444 -4.97 -24.78 15.46
C ASP A 444 -5.30 -24.67 16.96
N ARG A 445 -5.43 -25.80 17.67
CA ARG A 445 -5.71 -25.84 19.12
C ARG A 445 -4.72 -24.99 19.94
N PRO A 446 -3.39 -25.18 19.86
CA PRO A 446 -2.44 -24.39 20.63
C PRO A 446 -2.49 -22.88 20.30
N VAL A 447 -2.81 -22.50 19.05
CA VAL A 447 -2.98 -21.08 18.69
C VAL A 447 -4.19 -20.48 19.39
N ARG A 448 -5.33 -21.19 19.41
CA ARG A 448 -6.54 -20.77 20.13
C ARG A 448 -6.30 -20.62 21.62
N GLU A 449 -5.69 -21.63 22.23
CA GLU A 449 -5.30 -21.62 23.64
C GLU A 449 -4.36 -20.44 23.99
N ALA A 450 -3.47 -20.07 23.07
CA ALA A 450 -2.60 -18.90 23.25
C ALA A 450 -3.40 -17.59 23.16
N ILE A 451 -4.37 -17.48 22.25
CA ILE A 451 -5.28 -16.33 22.17
C ILE A 451 -6.10 -16.17 23.47
N GLU A 452 -6.64 -17.26 24.03
CA GLU A 452 -7.39 -17.21 25.31
C GLU A 452 -6.53 -16.66 26.47
N ARG A 453 -5.25 -17.03 26.51
CA ARG A 453 -4.29 -16.56 27.53
C ARG A 453 -3.62 -15.24 27.17
N LEU A 454 -3.95 -14.68 26.01
CA LEU A 454 -3.28 -13.51 25.43
C LEU A 454 -1.75 -13.71 25.25
N ASP A 455 -1.31 -14.95 25.09
CA ASP A 455 0.10 -15.36 25.07
C ASP A 455 0.75 -15.11 23.69
N SER A 456 1.25 -13.89 23.48
CA SER A 456 1.93 -13.44 22.26
C SER A 456 3.21 -14.23 21.95
N ASP A 457 3.97 -14.62 22.98
CA ASP A 457 5.18 -15.43 22.85
C ASP A 457 4.85 -16.78 22.20
N THR A 458 3.82 -17.47 22.73
CA THR A 458 3.40 -18.77 22.17
C THR A 458 2.90 -18.64 20.73
N ILE A 459 2.16 -17.57 20.40
CA ILE A 459 1.71 -17.32 19.01
C ILE A 459 2.91 -17.16 18.07
N ALA A 460 3.92 -16.38 18.48
CA ALA A 460 5.14 -16.17 17.71
C ALA A 460 5.95 -17.47 17.54
N SER A 461 6.10 -18.25 18.62
CA SER A 461 6.79 -19.55 18.59
C SER A 461 6.11 -20.54 17.65
N LEU A 462 4.79 -20.70 17.73
CA LEU A 462 4.04 -21.60 16.84
C LEU A 462 4.21 -21.22 15.37
N SER A 463 4.17 -19.92 15.05
CA SER A 463 4.42 -19.45 13.69
C SER A 463 5.86 -19.75 13.23
N ALA A 464 6.86 -19.53 14.08
CA ALA A 464 8.26 -19.83 13.79
C ALA A 464 8.51 -21.35 13.62
N GLU A 465 7.75 -22.19 14.31
CA GLU A 465 7.78 -23.65 14.22
C GLU A 465 7.02 -24.20 12.99
N GLY A 466 6.44 -23.31 12.16
CA GLY A 466 5.85 -23.67 10.88
C GLY A 466 4.33 -23.76 10.87
N HIS A 467 3.64 -23.28 11.92
CA HIS A 467 2.19 -23.11 11.84
C HIS A 467 1.83 -22.13 10.72
N SER A 468 1.00 -22.57 9.78
CA SER A 468 0.68 -21.84 8.55
C SER A 468 -0.32 -20.68 8.72
N MET A 469 -0.47 -20.11 9.92
CA MET A 469 -1.37 -18.96 10.11
C MET A 469 -0.87 -17.77 9.30
N CYS A 470 -1.77 -17.04 8.64
CA CYS A 470 -1.38 -15.97 7.72
C CYS A 470 -1.14 -14.61 8.42
N GLY A 471 -1.74 -14.39 9.59
CA GLY A 471 -1.68 -13.13 10.32
C GLY A 471 -1.08 -13.21 11.73
N PRO A 472 0.04 -13.93 12.01
CA PRO A 472 0.60 -14.04 13.35
C PRO A 472 0.89 -12.67 13.98
N TRP A 473 1.40 -11.73 13.19
CA TRP A 473 1.73 -10.37 13.65
C TRP A 473 0.50 -9.49 13.83
N SER A 474 -0.58 -9.74 13.08
CA SER A 474 -1.87 -9.08 13.33
C SER A 474 -2.47 -9.56 14.65
N THR A 475 -2.37 -10.85 14.94
CA THR A 475 -2.80 -11.44 16.21
C THR A 475 -1.98 -10.90 17.38
N VAL A 476 -0.63 -10.91 17.28
CA VAL A 476 0.26 -10.37 18.32
C VAL A 476 -0.04 -8.90 18.58
N ALA A 477 -0.09 -8.06 17.55
CA ALA A 477 -0.38 -6.63 17.72
C ALA A 477 -1.76 -6.38 18.37
N THR A 478 -2.77 -7.19 18.02
CA THR A 478 -4.11 -7.10 18.62
C THR A 478 -4.10 -7.50 20.09
N VAL A 479 -3.45 -8.62 20.42
CA VAL A 479 -3.31 -9.12 21.79
C VAL A 479 -2.56 -8.11 22.65
N SER A 480 -1.45 -7.56 22.16
CA SER A 480 -0.67 -6.54 22.86
C SER A 480 -1.49 -5.26 23.07
N ALA A 481 -2.18 -4.75 22.04
CA ALA A 481 -3.02 -3.56 22.17
C ALA A 481 -4.15 -3.78 23.19
N ALA A 482 -4.85 -4.91 23.11
CA ALA A 482 -5.97 -5.21 24.00
C ALA A 482 -5.53 -5.37 25.46
N ARG A 483 -4.36 -5.98 25.72
CA ARG A 483 -3.74 -6.04 27.05
C ARG A 483 -3.45 -4.64 27.62
N GLU A 484 -2.84 -3.77 26.82
CA GLU A 484 -2.54 -2.39 27.22
C GLU A 484 -3.82 -1.57 27.48
N LEU A 485 -4.90 -1.86 26.77
CA LEU A 485 -6.22 -1.28 27.01
C LEU A 485 -6.96 -1.89 28.23
N GLY A 486 -6.37 -2.90 28.89
CA GLY A 486 -6.86 -3.46 30.15
C GLY A 486 -7.52 -4.83 30.07
N SER A 487 -7.41 -5.55 28.94
CA SER A 487 -7.94 -6.91 28.83
C SER A 487 -7.09 -7.92 29.61
N GLU A 488 -7.74 -8.92 30.18
CA GLU A 488 -7.07 -9.96 30.96
C GLU A 488 -7.12 -11.34 30.30
N SER A 489 -8.11 -11.56 29.42
CA SER A 489 -8.31 -12.87 28.77
C SER A 489 -8.99 -12.76 27.39
N GLY A 490 -8.90 -13.84 26.61
CA GLY A 490 -9.69 -14.05 25.41
C GLY A 490 -10.73 -15.16 25.59
N ASP A 491 -11.87 -15.01 24.92
CA ASP A 491 -12.91 -16.00 24.75
C ASP A 491 -12.90 -16.50 23.30
N ILE A 492 -12.66 -17.80 23.07
CA ILE A 492 -12.91 -18.40 21.73
C ILE A 492 -14.41 -18.54 21.54
N LEU A 493 -14.95 -17.78 20.59
CA LEU A 493 -16.38 -17.75 20.30
C LEU A 493 -16.77 -18.88 19.35
N ALA A 494 -15.95 -19.10 18.34
CA ALA A 494 -16.16 -20.15 17.36
C ALA A 494 -14.83 -20.60 16.75
N TYR A 495 -14.80 -21.88 16.39
CA TYR A 495 -13.77 -22.45 15.53
C TYR A 495 -14.44 -23.38 14.53
N ALA A 496 -14.07 -23.25 13.28
CA ALA A 496 -14.46 -24.17 12.23
C ALA A 496 -13.36 -24.19 11.16
N THR A 497 -13.47 -25.11 10.22
CA THR A 497 -12.63 -25.15 9.03
C THR A 497 -13.47 -24.88 7.80
N SER A 498 -12.83 -24.67 6.65
CA SER A 498 -13.55 -24.60 5.38
C SER A 498 -14.38 -25.86 5.08
N ALA A 499 -14.09 -27.02 5.67
CA ALA A 499 -14.89 -28.23 5.50
C ALA A 499 -16.26 -28.17 6.20
N ASP A 500 -16.38 -27.34 7.23
CA ASP A 500 -17.63 -27.14 7.98
C ASP A 500 -18.54 -26.09 7.31
N THR A 501 -18.09 -25.52 6.20
CA THR A 501 -18.81 -24.53 5.40
C THR A 501 -18.84 -24.96 3.92
N ALA A 502 -18.16 -24.25 3.02
CA ALA A 502 -18.26 -24.45 1.56
C ALA A 502 -17.10 -25.28 0.93
N GLY A 503 -16.20 -25.84 1.73
CA GLY A 503 -14.97 -26.51 1.30
C GLY A 503 -14.95 -28.03 1.49
N SER A 504 -13.89 -28.68 0.99
CA SER A 504 -13.64 -30.13 1.15
C SER A 504 -12.82 -30.42 2.42
N PRO A 505 -13.05 -31.56 3.12
CA PRO A 505 -12.25 -31.97 4.28
C PRO A 505 -10.81 -32.37 3.97
N ASP A 506 -10.45 -32.60 2.70
CA ASP A 506 -9.10 -33.09 2.34
C ASP A 506 -8.01 -32.03 2.49
N ARG A 507 -8.39 -30.75 2.34
CA ARG A 507 -7.46 -29.62 2.28
C ARG A 507 -8.16 -28.34 2.70
N VAL A 508 -8.14 -28.07 4.00
CA VAL A 508 -8.93 -27.01 4.63
C VAL A 508 -8.13 -25.75 4.94
N VAL A 509 -8.85 -24.66 5.20
CA VAL A 509 -8.33 -23.52 5.96
C VAL A 509 -9.04 -23.47 7.31
N GLY A 510 -8.30 -23.24 8.40
CA GLY A 510 -8.84 -23.09 9.75
C GLY A 510 -9.30 -21.66 10.04
N TYR A 511 -10.43 -21.50 10.71
CA TYR A 511 -11.05 -20.22 11.03
C TYR A 511 -11.34 -20.14 12.53
N CYS A 512 -10.95 -19.04 13.15
CA CYS A 512 -11.21 -18.78 14.56
C CYS A 512 -11.80 -17.38 14.73
N ALA A 513 -12.87 -17.28 15.52
CA ALA A 513 -13.38 -16.02 16.01
C ALA A 513 -13.20 -15.96 17.53
N ALA A 514 -12.57 -14.89 18.00
CA ALA A 514 -12.34 -14.67 19.43
C ALA A 514 -12.64 -13.23 19.83
N ALA A 515 -13.06 -13.05 21.08
CA ALA A 515 -13.22 -11.76 21.74
C ALA A 515 -12.23 -11.62 22.90
N ILE A 516 -11.54 -10.48 23.00
CA ILE A 516 -10.57 -10.18 24.05
C ILE A 516 -11.17 -9.12 24.97
N ARG A 517 -11.20 -9.39 26.28
CA ARG A 517 -11.98 -8.64 27.28
C ARG A 517 -11.24 -8.46 28.59
#